data_AF-A0A8S9LM84-F1
#
_entry.id   AF-A0A8S9LM84-F1
#
_cell.length_a   1.000
_cell.length_b   1.000
_cell.length_c   1.000
_cell.angle_alpha   90.00
_cell.angle_beta   90.00
_cell.angle_gamma   90.00
#
_symmetry.space_group_name_H-M   'P 1'
#
loop_
_entity.id
_entity.type
_entity.pdbx_description
1 polymer ?
#
loop_
_entity_poly.entity_id
_entity_poly.type
_entity_poly.pdbx_seq_one_letter_code
_entity_poly.pdbx_strand_id
1 'polypeptide(L)'
;MFFRETREKEEDIRRMFCEAREKMRMRITLKKKSDPGQFAIPCTVKGIEFPHALCDTRASVSILPRVTADHLGLQVEPSQE
;
A
#
# COMPACT_ATOMS: atom_id res chain seq x y z
N MET A 1 -38.53 -1.43 -13.31
CA MET A 1 -37.46 -2.32 -12.83
C MET A 1 -37.66 -2.51 -11.34
N PHE A 2 -38.10 -3.69 -10.91
CA PHE A 2 -38.39 -3.96 -9.50
C PHE A 2 -37.06 -4.16 -8.75
N PHE A 3 -36.63 -3.16 -7.98
CA PHE A 3 -35.65 -3.37 -6.93
C PHE A 3 -36.31 -4.27 -5.87
N ARG A 4 -35.96 -5.56 -5.85
CA ARG A 4 -36.25 -6.41 -4.69
C ARG A 4 -35.28 -5.98 -3.59
N GLU A 5 -35.75 -5.09 -2.71
CA GLU A 5 -35.14 -4.95 -1.39
C GLU A 5 -35.39 -6.25 -0.62
N THR A 6 -34.45 -7.20 -0.72
CA THR A 6 -34.34 -8.23 0.29
C THR A 6 -33.96 -7.52 1.58
N ARG A 7 -34.93 -7.25 2.45
CA ARG A 7 -34.69 -6.93 3.86
C ARG A 7 -34.06 -8.16 4.53
N GLU A 8 -32.81 -8.43 4.22
CA GLU A 8 -32.01 -9.40 4.96
C GLU A 8 -31.90 -8.86 6.38
N LYS A 9 -32.40 -9.64 7.34
CA LYS A 9 -32.30 -9.24 8.75
C LYS A 9 -30.84 -9.30 9.16
N GLU A 10 -30.46 -8.53 10.17
CA GLU A 10 -29.11 -8.55 10.72
C GLU A 10 -28.66 -9.98 11.10
N GLU A 11 -29.58 -10.81 11.59
CA GLU A 11 -29.36 -12.22 11.90
C GLU A 11 -29.02 -13.06 10.66
N ASP A 12 -29.66 -12.78 9.54
CA ASP A 12 -29.43 -13.48 8.27
C ASP A 12 -28.04 -13.14 7.74
N ILE A 13 -27.68 -11.86 7.78
CA ILE A 13 -26.35 -11.36 7.41
C ILE A 13 -25.28 -12.01 8.29
N ARG A 14 -25.47 -11.99 9.62
CA ARG A 14 -24.56 -12.63 10.58
C ARG A 14 -24.39 -14.11 10.29
N ARG A 15 -25.48 -14.84 9.99
CA ARG A 15 -25.43 -16.26 9.64
C ARG A 15 -24.63 -16.50 8.36
N MET A 16 -24.88 -15.73 7.31
CA MET A 16 -24.12 -15.85 6.06
C MET A 16 -22.61 -15.63 6.27
N PHE A 17 -22.21 -14.64 7.06
CA PHE A 17 -20.81 -14.39 7.39
C PHE A 17 -20.19 -15.54 8.19
N CYS A 18 -20.89 -16.09 9.19
CA CYS A 18 -20.44 -17.23 9.97
C CYS A 18 -20.24 -18.49 9.10
N GLU A 19 -21.20 -18.80 8.25
CA GLU A 19 -21.12 -19.95 7.33
C GLU A 19 -19.94 -19.81 6.36
N ALA A 20 -19.74 -18.63 5.77
CA ALA A 20 -18.61 -18.36 4.89
C ALA A 20 -17.26 -18.51 5.62
N ARG A 21 -17.17 -18.02 6.87
CA ARG A 21 -15.96 -18.12 7.69
C ARG A 21 -15.62 -19.56 8.05
N GLU A 22 -16.60 -20.37 8.44
CA GLU A 22 -16.36 -21.79 8.76
C GLU A 22 -15.94 -22.57 7.52
N LYS A 23 -16.58 -22.32 6.36
CA LYS A 23 -16.13 -22.87 5.06
C LYS A 23 -14.70 -22.45 4.70
N MET A 24 -14.28 -21.25 5.09
CA MET A 24 -12.91 -20.77 4.85
C MET A 24 -11.89 -21.41 5.80
N ARG A 25 -12.24 -21.67 7.07
CA ARG A 25 -11.41 -22.39 8.04
C ARG A 25 -11.11 -23.83 7.64
N MET A 26 -12.04 -24.48 6.95
CA MET A 26 -11.85 -25.85 6.44
C MET A 26 -10.89 -25.91 5.23
N ARG A 27 -10.53 -24.78 4.63
CA ARG A 27 -9.51 -24.73 3.57
C ARG A 27 -8.14 -24.53 4.18
N ILE A 28 -7.15 -25.30 3.70
CA ILE A 28 -5.74 -25.04 3.99
C ILE A 28 -5.43 -23.64 3.43
N THR A 29 -5.32 -22.66 4.34
CA THR A 29 -5.02 -21.27 4.00
C THR A 29 -3.60 -20.97 4.46
N LEU A 30 -2.81 -20.32 3.62
CA LEU A 30 -1.52 -19.80 4.03
C LEU A 30 -1.74 -18.78 5.15
N LYS A 31 -0.93 -18.84 6.19
CA LYS A 31 -0.95 -17.82 7.25
C LYS A 31 -0.59 -16.47 6.65
N LYS A 32 -1.47 -15.48 6.79
CA LYS A 32 -1.15 -14.09 6.44
C LYS A 32 0.07 -13.68 7.27
N LYS A 33 1.16 -13.32 6.61
CA LYS A 33 2.32 -12.74 7.29
C LYS A 33 1.97 -11.32 7.74
N SER A 34 2.59 -10.88 8.83
CA SER A 34 2.55 -9.47 9.22
C SER A 34 3.07 -8.62 8.07
N ASP A 35 2.56 -7.39 7.97
CA ASP A 35 3.14 -6.43 7.06
C ASP A 35 4.62 -6.22 7.42
N PRO A 36 5.55 -6.30 6.46
CA PRO A 36 6.97 -6.12 6.73
C PRO A 36 7.34 -4.68 7.12
N GLY A 37 6.38 -3.74 7.06
CA GLY A 37 6.60 -2.32 7.31
C GLY A 37 7.01 -1.58 6.03
N GLN A 38 7.67 -0.45 6.22
CA GLN A 38 8.17 0.37 5.12
C GLN A 38 9.25 -0.39 4.34
N PHE A 39 9.06 -0.54 3.03
CA PHE A 39 10.08 -1.10 2.14
C PHE A 39 11.13 -0.02 1.85
N ALA A 40 12.15 0.03 2.68
CA ALA A 40 13.30 0.93 2.53
C ALA A 40 14.48 0.14 1.95
N ILE A 41 15.10 0.70 0.91
CA ILE A 41 16.31 0.15 0.29
C ILE A 41 17.46 1.16 0.47
N PRO A 42 18.69 0.70 0.73
CA PRO A 42 19.84 1.57 0.66
C PRO A 42 20.08 1.97 -0.81
N CYS A 43 20.35 3.25 -1.06
CA CYS A 43 20.77 3.72 -2.38
C CYS A 43 21.85 4.80 -2.26
N THR A 44 22.58 5.03 -3.35
CA THR A 44 23.65 6.03 -3.40
C THR A 44 23.39 6.97 -4.56
N VAL A 45 23.38 8.29 -4.29
CA VAL A 45 23.21 9.33 -5.32
C VAL A 45 24.42 10.27 -5.24
N LYS A 46 25.16 10.39 -6.34
CA LYS A 46 26.42 11.17 -6.42
C LYS A 46 27.42 10.89 -5.27
N GLY A 47 27.50 9.65 -4.81
CA GLY A 47 28.39 9.26 -3.72
C GLY A 47 27.87 9.53 -2.31
N ILE A 48 26.68 10.12 -2.16
CA ILE A 48 25.99 10.26 -0.87
C ILE A 48 25.10 9.04 -0.66
N GLU A 49 25.27 8.37 0.48
CA GLU A 49 24.48 7.19 0.85
C GLU A 49 23.15 7.58 1.52
N PHE A 50 22.09 6.95 1.07
CA PHE A 50 20.73 7.03 1.60
C PHE A 50 20.35 5.64 2.11
N PRO A 51 20.61 5.32 3.39
CA PRO A 51 20.41 3.97 3.92
C PRO A 51 18.94 3.55 3.96
N HIS A 52 18.01 4.50 3.92
CA HIS A 52 16.57 4.28 4.05
C HIS A 52 15.77 5.00 2.97
N ALA A 53 16.08 4.76 1.69
CA ALA A 53 15.25 5.29 0.60
C ALA A 53 13.95 4.48 0.47
N LEU A 54 12.80 5.15 0.55
CA LEU A 54 11.50 4.52 0.36
C LEU A 54 11.36 4.02 -1.07
N CYS A 55 11.06 2.73 -1.24
CA CYS A 55 10.72 2.14 -2.53
C CYS A 55 9.23 1.82 -2.54
N ASP A 56 8.45 2.71 -3.17
CA ASP A 56 7.01 2.52 -3.40
C ASP A 56 6.78 2.03 -4.84
N THR A 57 6.34 0.78 -4.98
CA THR A 57 6.07 0.17 -6.30
C THR A 57 4.77 0.66 -6.92
N ARG A 58 3.92 1.38 -6.18
CA ARG A 58 2.67 1.95 -6.69
C ARG A 58 2.82 3.41 -7.13
N ALA A 59 3.95 4.05 -6.84
CA ALA A 59 4.26 5.38 -7.33
C ALA A 59 4.78 5.32 -8.77
N SER A 60 4.26 6.19 -9.64
CA SER A 60 4.77 6.34 -11.02
C SER A 60 5.95 7.29 -11.13
N VAL A 61 6.28 8.01 -10.05
CA VAL A 61 7.33 9.03 -10.00
C VAL A 61 8.22 8.84 -8.78
N SER A 62 9.51 9.19 -8.93
CA SER A 62 10.46 9.24 -7.81
C SER A 62 10.49 10.65 -7.23
N ILE A 63 10.34 10.78 -5.92
CA ILE A 63 10.35 12.07 -5.22
C ILE A 63 11.70 12.24 -4.52
N LEU A 64 12.31 13.42 -4.67
CA LEU A 64 13.51 13.83 -3.95
C LEU A 64 13.22 15.15 -3.23
N PRO A 65 13.44 15.25 -1.91
CA PRO A 65 13.29 16.52 -1.20
C PRO A 65 14.21 17.60 -1.76
N ARG A 66 13.72 18.85 -1.86
CA ARG A 66 14.50 19.98 -2.38
C ARG A 66 15.81 20.18 -1.64
N VAL A 67 15.78 20.09 -0.30
CA VAL A 67 16.99 20.16 0.54
C VAL A 67 18.04 19.14 0.13
N THR A 68 17.63 17.92 -0.22
CA THR A 68 18.53 16.87 -0.69
C THR A 68 19.06 17.18 -2.09
N ALA A 69 18.22 17.71 -2.97
CA ALA A 69 18.65 18.14 -4.30
C ALA A 69 19.69 19.27 -4.24
N ASP A 70 19.50 20.24 -3.34
CA ASP A 70 20.44 21.35 -3.12
C ASP A 70 21.78 20.82 -2.56
N HIS A 71 21.73 19.89 -1.58
CA HIS A 71 22.92 19.20 -1.05
C HIS A 71 23.67 18.41 -2.13
N LEU A 72 22.96 17.87 -3.11
CA LEU A 72 23.52 17.15 -4.26
C LEU A 72 23.98 18.09 -5.39
N GLY A 73 23.80 19.41 -5.25
CA GLY A 73 24.10 20.39 -6.29
C GLY A 73 23.32 20.14 -7.58
N LEU A 74 22.06 19.72 -7.48
CA LEU A 74 21.17 19.56 -8.62
C LEU A 74 20.51 20.90 -8.95
N GLN A 75 20.47 21.25 -10.24
CA GLN A 75 19.69 22.39 -10.70
C GLN A 75 18.21 21.98 -10.73
N VAL A 76 17.37 22.75 -10.05
CA VAL A 76 15.92 22.53 -9.99
C VAL A 76 15.24 23.73 -10.62
N GLU A 77 14.81 23.53 -11.85
CA GLU A 77 14.03 24.52 -12.59
C GLU A 77 12.58 24.56 -12.07
N PRO A 78 11.96 25.75 -11.95
CA PRO A 78 10.55 25.85 -11.63
C PRO A 78 9.70 25.22 -12.74
N SER A 79 8.62 24.55 -12.35
CA SER A 79 7.62 24.10 -13.32
C SER A 79 6.94 25.32 -13.96
N GLN A 80 6.62 25.21 -15.25
CA GLN A 80 5.88 26.24 -16.00
C GLN A 80 4.36 26.07 -15.87
N GLU A 81 3.89 25.46 -14.78
CA GLU A 81 2.48 25.09 -14.59
C GLU A 81 1.64 26.25 -14.05
#